data_AF-A0A3M0LXU6-F1
#
_entry.id   AF-A0A3M0LXU6-F1
#
_cell.length_a   1.000
_cell.length_b   1.000
_cell.length_c   1.000
_cell.angle_alpha   90.00
_cell.angle_beta   90.00
_cell.angle_gamma   90.00
#
_symmetry.space_group_name_H-M   'P 1'
#
loop_
_entity.id
_entity.type
_entity.pdbx_description
1 polymer ?
#
loop_
_entity_poly.entity_id
_entity_poly.type
_entity_poly.pdbx_seq_one_letter_code
_entity_poly.pdbx_strand_id
1 'polypeptide(L)'
;MTQLRLKDIREKLKKTQEEFSEYLSQEKGIRISRSTIAKYESGVIYPSKRTLKKLANALDVSEYYLSGQGYKSEDINENLLQLLHTAFFNYQDDDETHNAILSYLHNILNESVRPMNYYYDSNGNKLTFSSGIEYPRIDAVDDFWKESFPFLFKDSKFQESLVGTNKLEFVSTVTYRITDIYKRISFSICLNSISKQLEDLDSNVKKISSNILNEDNKNIDIQKQTEFIDNAISQIRNTYYFSTGTGLDHSRLN
;
A
#
# COMPACT_ATOMS: atom_id res chain seq x y z
N MET A 1 27.71 16.49 -3.43
CA MET A 1 27.86 15.02 -3.40
C MET A 1 27.08 14.49 -2.21
N THR A 2 26.30 13.43 -2.40
CA THR A 2 25.56 12.76 -1.33
C THR A 2 26.55 12.19 -0.30
N GLN A 3 26.30 12.43 0.99
CA GLN A 3 27.20 12.00 2.06
C GLN A 3 26.95 10.53 2.42
N LEU A 4 28.04 9.76 2.59
CA LEU A 4 28.00 8.37 3.03
C LEU A 4 27.43 8.28 4.46
N ARG A 5 26.43 7.43 4.68
CA ARG A 5 25.76 7.25 5.99
C ARG A 5 26.49 6.30 6.95
N LEU A 6 27.80 6.15 6.78
CA LEU A 6 28.61 5.28 7.62
C LEU A 6 28.64 5.76 9.07
N LYS A 7 28.66 7.08 9.26
CA LYS A 7 28.58 7.72 10.58
C LYS A 7 27.27 7.36 11.30
N ASP A 8 26.13 7.49 10.60
CA ASP A 8 24.80 7.19 11.15
C ASP A 8 24.74 5.74 11.66
N ILE A 9 25.30 4.79 10.91
CA ILE A 9 25.36 3.37 11.31
C ILE A 9 26.26 3.18 12.54
N ARG A 10 27.45 3.78 12.53
CA ARG A 10 28.39 3.70 13.66
C ARG A 10 27.77 4.25 14.95
N GLU A 11 27.07 5.38 14.87
CA GLU A 11 26.43 6.02 16.01
C GLU A 11 25.25 5.21 16.53
N LYS A 12 24.45 4.58 15.65
CA LYS A 12 23.42 3.61 16.04
C LYS A 12 24.00 2.41 16.80
N LEU A 13 25.19 1.96 16.41
CA LEU A 13 25.93 0.90 17.12
C LEU A 13 26.64 1.40 18.39
N LYS A 14 26.59 2.70 18.69
CA LYS A 14 27.26 3.35 19.83
C LYS A 14 28.76 3.09 19.89
N LYS A 15 29.42 3.09 18.73
CA LYS A 15 30.87 2.83 18.61
C LYS A 15 31.65 4.11 18.29
N THR A 16 32.84 4.25 18.84
CA THR A 16 33.88 5.17 18.35
C THR A 16 34.38 4.71 16.98
N GLN A 17 35.11 5.57 16.26
CA GLN A 17 35.70 5.19 14.96
C GLN A 17 36.70 4.02 15.09
N GLU A 18 37.38 3.91 16.23
CA GLU A 18 38.32 2.81 16.50
C GLU A 18 37.56 1.51 16.71
N GLU A 19 36.59 1.49 17.64
CA GLU A 19 35.76 0.31 17.91
C GLU A 19 34.97 -0.14 16.68
N PHE A 20 34.59 0.80 15.80
CA PHE A 20 33.91 0.47 14.55
C PHE A 20 34.84 -0.13 13.49
N SER A 21 36.10 0.34 13.42
CA SER A 21 37.17 -0.29 12.62
C SER A 21 37.43 -1.72 13.09
N GLU A 22 37.57 -1.92 14.40
CA GLU A 22 37.74 -3.24 15.00
C GLU A 22 36.54 -4.15 14.73
N TYR A 23 35.31 -3.65 14.94
CA TYR A 23 34.07 -4.37 14.63
C TYR A 23 34.00 -4.80 13.16
N LEU A 24 34.27 -3.89 12.22
CA LEU A 24 34.28 -4.23 10.80
C LEU A 24 35.32 -5.31 10.49
N SER A 25 36.50 -5.26 11.11
CA SER A 25 37.56 -6.22 10.86
C SER A 25 37.28 -7.59 11.50
N GLN A 26 36.87 -7.62 12.77
CA GLN A 26 36.76 -8.83 13.59
C GLN A 26 35.43 -9.55 13.36
N GLU A 27 34.32 -8.82 13.38
CA GLU A 27 32.97 -9.39 13.29
C GLU A 27 32.48 -9.52 11.85
N LYS A 28 32.93 -8.60 10.97
CA LYS A 28 32.43 -8.51 9.59
C LYS A 28 33.44 -8.90 8.53
N GLY A 29 34.70 -9.17 8.91
CA GLY A 29 35.76 -9.58 7.98
C GLY A 29 36.18 -8.50 6.97
N ILE A 30 35.86 -7.23 7.24
CA ILE A 30 36.22 -6.08 6.41
C ILE A 30 37.29 -5.24 7.10
N ARG A 31 38.51 -5.30 6.57
CA ARG A 31 39.63 -4.49 7.08
C ARG A 31 39.56 -3.06 6.52
N ILE A 32 39.10 -2.12 7.33
CA ILE A 32 39.13 -0.67 7.05
C ILE A 32 39.70 0.00 8.28
N SER A 33 40.78 0.78 8.12
CA SER A 33 41.40 1.48 9.25
C SER A 33 40.52 2.61 9.78
N ARG A 34 40.66 2.93 11.07
CA ARG A 34 40.05 4.12 11.70
C ARG A 34 40.24 5.40 10.87
N SER A 35 41.44 5.64 10.37
CA SER A 35 41.73 6.80 9.50
C SER A 35 40.93 6.80 8.20
N THR A 36 40.68 5.61 7.63
CA THR A 36 39.84 5.47 6.42
C THR A 36 38.37 5.72 6.74
N ILE A 37 37.87 5.21 7.88
CA ILE A 37 36.52 5.50 8.39
C ILE A 37 36.34 7.00 8.57
N ALA A 38 37.27 7.69 9.23
CA ALA A 38 37.20 9.13 9.41
C ALA A 38 37.13 9.91 8.08
N LYS A 39 37.89 9.49 7.07
CA LYS A 39 37.83 10.08 5.72
C LYS A 39 36.52 9.78 4.99
N TYR A 40 35.95 8.60 5.18
CA TYR A 40 34.62 8.25 4.65
C TYR A 40 33.51 9.08 5.31
N GLU A 41 33.52 9.21 6.64
CA GLU A 41 32.49 9.94 7.39
C GLU A 41 32.54 11.45 7.12
N SER A 42 33.74 12.01 6.92
CA SER A 42 33.93 13.43 6.57
C SER A 42 33.72 13.73 5.09
N GLY A 43 33.53 12.71 4.24
CA GLY A 43 33.39 12.88 2.80
C GLY A 43 34.69 13.26 2.06
N VAL A 44 35.85 13.20 2.73
CA VAL A 44 37.16 13.48 2.13
C VAL A 44 37.49 12.48 1.03
N ILE A 45 37.15 11.21 1.24
CA ILE A 45 37.22 10.17 0.21
C ILE A 45 35.91 9.41 0.16
N TYR A 46 35.55 8.89 -1.00
CA TYR A 46 34.37 8.05 -1.19
C TYR A 46 34.79 6.59 -1.46
N PRO A 47 34.13 5.58 -0.88
CA PRO A 47 34.46 4.18 -1.14
C PRO A 47 34.24 3.81 -2.61
N SER A 48 35.09 2.93 -3.15
CA SER A 48 34.84 2.34 -4.47
C SER A 48 33.51 1.58 -4.47
N LYS A 49 32.88 1.40 -5.65
CA LYS A 49 31.64 0.59 -5.77
C LYS A 49 31.78 -0.80 -5.13
N ARG A 50 32.94 -1.45 -5.31
CA ARG A 50 33.24 -2.75 -4.69
C ARG A 50 33.30 -2.66 -3.16
N THR A 51 33.90 -1.61 -2.61
CA THR A 51 34.00 -1.39 -1.16
C THR A 51 32.64 -1.04 -0.56
N LEU A 52 31.87 -0.18 -1.23
CA LEU A 52 30.52 0.21 -0.83
C LEU A 52 29.61 -1.03 -0.73
N LYS A 53 29.60 -1.87 -1.76
CA LYS A 53 28.83 -3.12 -1.76
C LYS A 53 29.23 -4.07 -0.63
N LYS A 54 30.54 -4.23 -0.39
CA LYS A 54 31.03 -5.06 0.73
C LYS A 54 30.56 -4.51 2.08
N LEU A 55 30.70 -3.20 2.29
CA LEU A 55 30.26 -2.53 3.52
C LEU A 55 28.75 -2.67 3.72
N ALA A 56 27.95 -2.42 2.68
CA ALA A 56 26.49 -2.54 2.71
C ALA A 56 26.06 -3.95 3.14
N ASN A 57 26.61 -4.98 2.47
CA ASN A 57 26.32 -6.38 2.80
C ASN A 57 26.73 -6.75 4.24
N ALA A 58 27.91 -6.30 4.70
CA ALA A 58 28.38 -6.61 6.04
C ALA A 58 27.58 -5.93 7.15
N LEU A 59 27.12 -4.70 6.88
CA LEU A 59 26.32 -3.91 7.80
C LEU A 59 24.82 -4.21 7.71
N ASP A 60 24.42 -5.14 6.83
CA ASP A 60 23.04 -5.53 6.60
C ASP A 60 22.13 -4.33 6.25
N VAL A 61 22.62 -3.47 5.35
CA VAL A 61 21.91 -2.30 4.83
C VAL A 61 21.97 -2.27 3.30
N SER A 62 21.05 -1.57 2.66
CA SER A 62 21.12 -1.39 1.20
C SER A 62 22.28 -0.50 0.78
N GLU A 63 22.81 -0.71 -0.43
CA GLU A 63 23.84 0.17 -1.03
C GLU A 63 23.31 1.61 -1.17
N TYR A 64 22.03 1.79 -1.45
CA TYR A 64 21.38 3.10 -1.53
C TYR A 64 21.32 3.79 -0.17
N TYR A 65 21.01 3.08 0.91
CA TYR A 65 21.06 3.65 2.26
C TYR A 65 22.48 4.10 2.58
N LEU A 66 23.45 3.22 2.43
CA LEU A 66 24.83 3.51 2.81
C LEU A 66 25.43 4.66 2.00
N SER A 67 25.15 4.73 0.70
CA SER A 67 25.58 5.83 -0.20
C SER A 67 24.85 7.15 0.04
N GLY A 68 23.81 7.14 0.89
CA GLY A 68 22.98 8.30 1.17
C GLY A 68 21.91 8.58 0.12
N GLN A 69 21.75 7.72 -0.87
CA GLN A 69 20.79 7.85 -1.98
C GLN A 69 19.40 7.27 -1.68
N GLY A 70 19.28 6.38 -0.69
CA GLY A 70 18.01 5.79 -0.29
C GLY A 70 17.32 6.57 0.83
N TYR A 71 16.06 6.28 1.13
CA TYR A 71 15.34 6.99 2.20
C TYR A 71 15.88 6.68 3.60
N LYS A 72 15.81 7.66 4.50
CA LYS A 72 16.07 7.46 5.94
C LYS A 72 14.78 7.15 6.66
N SER A 73 14.89 6.53 7.84
CA SER A 73 13.73 6.18 8.68
C SER A 73 12.93 7.41 9.09
N GLU A 74 13.62 8.50 9.45
CA GLU A 74 13.00 9.76 9.86
C GLU A 74 12.23 10.46 8.73
N ASP A 75 12.59 10.18 7.48
CA ASP A 75 11.99 10.82 6.31
C ASP A 75 10.82 9.99 5.73
N ILE A 76 10.60 8.75 6.19
CA ILE A 76 9.61 7.84 5.58
C ILE A 76 8.21 8.44 5.58
N ASN A 77 7.75 8.98 6.72
CA ASN A 77 6.41 9.54 6.84
C ASN A 77 6.19 10.72 5.89
N GLU A 78 7.15 11.64 5.82
CA GLU A 78 7.09 12.79 4.92
C GLU A 78 7.07 12.36 3.45
N ASN A 79 7.84 11.33 3.10
CA ASN A 79 7.85 10.79 1.73
C ASN A 79 6.58 10.01 1.38
N LEU A 80 5.97 9.32 2.35
CA LEU A 80 4.66 8.69 2.17
C LEU A 80 3.57 9.76 1.92
N LEU A 81 3.51 10.80 2.75
CA LEU A 81 2.57 11.91 2.59
C LEU A 81 2.76 12.60 1.24
N GLN A 82 4.01 12.91 0.89
CA GLN A 82 4.33 13.52 -0.40
C GLN A 82 3.90 12.63 -1.57
N LEU A 83 4.16 11.32 -1.49
CA LEU A 83 3.77 10.38 -2.54
C LEU A 83 2.25 10.31 -2.70
N LEU A 84 1.51 10.08 -1.62
CA LEU A 84 0.04 10.00 -1.67
C LEU A 84 -0.56 11.29 -2.24
N HIS A 85 -0.10 12.44 -1.75
CA HIS A 85 -0.57 13.74 -2.18
C HIS A 85 -0.29 13.99 -3.67
N THR A 86 0.96 13.78 -4.10
CA THR A 86 1.33 14.03 -5.51
C THR A 86 0.70 13.04 -6.47
N ALA A 87 0.66 11.75 -6.13
CA ALA A 87 0.01 10.74 -6.95
C ALA A 87 -1.49 10.97 -7.05
N PHE A 88 -2.14 11.57 -6.05
CA PHE A 88 -3.56 11.90 -6.14
C PHE A 88 -3.84 13.15 -6.98
N PHE A 89 -3.13 14.26 -6.73
CA PHE A 89 -3.44 15.56 -7.34
C PHE A 89 -2.69 15.86 -8.65
N ASN A 90 -1.51 15.26 -8.88
CA ASN A 90 -0.61 15.58 -9.98
C ASN A 90 -0.26 14.33 -10.81
N TYR A 91 -1.27 13.56 -11.21
CA TYR A 91 -1.09 12.31 -11.95
C TYR A 91 -1.09 12.51 -13.47
N GLN A 92 -0.56 11.51 -14.17
CA GLN A 92 -0.78 11.34 -15.62
C GLN A 92 -1.80 10.22 -15.84
N ASP A 93 -2.53 10.29 -16.95
CA ASP A 93 -3.47 9.24 -17.36
C ASP A 93 -2.71 7.91 -17.50
N ASP A 94 -2.97 6.95 -16.59
CA ASP A 94 -2.35 5.62 -16.41
C ASP A 94 -1.48 5.41 -15.16
N ASP A 95 -1.27 6.42 -14.31
CA ASP A 95 -0.44 6.29 -13.11
C ASP A 95 -0.96 5.18 -12.17
N GLU A 96 -0.17 4.10 -12.03
CA GLU A 96 -0.53 2.94 -11.20
C GLU A 96 -0.76 3.31 -9.74
N THR A 97 -0.01 4.28 -9.21
CA THR A 97 -0.13 4.75 -7.83
C THR A 97 -1.42 5.52 -7.66
N HIS A 98 -1.73 6.42 -8.60
CA HIS A 98 -2.99 7.15 -8.63
C HIS A 98 -4.19 6.17 -8.66
N ASN A 99 -4.15 5.20 -9.57
CA ASN A 99 -5.19 4.19 -9.71
C ASN A 99 -5.36 3.32 -8.46
N ALA A 100 -4.27 2.96 -7.80
CA ALA A 100 -4.30 2.22 -6.54
C ALA A 100 -4.95 3.05 -5.41
N ILE A 101 -4.58 4.32 -5.28
CA ILE A 101 -5.17 5.25 -4.31
C ILE A 101 -6.66 5.43 -4.58
N LEU A 102 -7.06 5.75 -5.82
CA LEU A 102 -8.45 5.92 -6.19
C LEU A 102 -9.28 4.65 -5.94
N SER A 103 -8.76 3.49 -6.32
CA SER A 103 -9.45 2.21 -6.11
C SER A 103 -9.70 1.96 -4.63
N TYR A 104 -8.72 2.25 -3.77
CA TYR A 104 -8.87 2.12 -2.33
C TYR A 104 -9.90 3.13 -1.78
N LEU A 105 -9.76 4.42 -2.09
CA LEU A 105 -10.66 5.46 -1.59
C LEU A 105 -12.11 5.26 -2.04
N HIS A 106 -12.32 4.91 -3.32
CA HIS A 106 -13.65 4.71 -3.88
C HIS A 106 -14.32 3.46 -3.31
N ASN A 107 -13.66 2.31 -3.40
CA ASN A 107 -14.31 1.02 -3.15
C ASN A 107 -14.29 0.62 -1.67
N ILE A 108 -13.31 1.10 -0.89
CA ILE A 108 -13.16 0.70 0.52
C ILE A 108 -13.71 1.77 1.45
N LEU A 109 -13.41 3.04 1.20
CA LEU A 109 -13.82 4.14 2.07
C LEU A 109 -15.10 4.85 1.60
N ASN A 110 -15.47 4.73 0.32
CA ASN A 110 -16.52 5.54 -0.31
C ASN A 110 -16.21 7.06 -0.22
N GLU A 111 -14.93 7.42 -0.34
CA GLU A 111 -14.39 8.76 -0.09
C GLU A 111 -13.53 9.29 -1.25
N SER A 112 -13.75 8.82 -2.48
CA SER A 112 -12.89 9.14 -3.64
C SER A 112 -12.71 10.63 -3.94
N VAL A 113 -13.65 11.49 -3.51
CA VAL A 113 -13.58 12.95 -3.66
C VAL A 113 -13.16 13.68 -2.38
N ARG A 114 -13.05 12.99 -1.24
CA ARG A 114 -12.79 13.62 0.06
C ARG A 114 -11.48 14.42 0.13
N PRO A 115 -10.36 14.01 -0.52
CA PRO A 115 -9.17 14.85 -0.57
C PRO A 115 -9.41 16.20 -1.23
N MET A 116 -10.27 16.26 -2.26
CA MET A 116 -10.59 17.50 -2.97
C MET A 116 -11.35 18.47 -2.06
N ASN A 117 -12.25 17.96 -1.20
CA ASN A 117 -13.10 18.79 -0.33
C ASN A 117 -12.33 19.74 0.59
N TYR A 118 -11.07 19.44 0.92
CA TYR A 118 -10.22 20.34 1.70
C TYR A 118 -9.82 21.63 0.96
N TYR A 119 -10.06 21.69 -0.35
CA TYR A 119 -9.67 22.79 -1.23
C TYR A 119 -10.87 23.57 -1.79
N TYR A 120 -12.09 23.27 -1.34
CA TYR A 120 -13.31 23.97 -1.75
C TYR A 120 -14.11 24.43 -0.55
N ASP A 121 -14.78 25.59 -0.66
CA ASP A 121 -15.72 26.08 0.34
C ASP A 121 -17.06 25.33 0.27
N SER A 122 -17.99 25.66 1.18
CA SER A 122 -19.33 25.07 1.23
C SER A 122 -20.18 25.34 -0.02
N ASN A 123 -19.79 26.32 -0.84
CA ASN A 123 -20.47 26.69 -2.08
C ASN A 123 -19.81 26.05 -3.31
N GLY A 124 -18.76 25.24 -3.12
CA GLY A 124 -18.00 24.61 -4.19
C GLY A 124 -16.99 25.55 -4.87
N ASN A 125 -16.68 26.71 -4.28
CA ASN A 125 -15.62 27.58 -4.80
C ASN A 125 -14.26 27.11 -4.31
N LYS A 126 -13.28 27.09 -5.21
CA LYS A 126 -11.90 26.71 -4.88
C LYS A 126 -11.29 27.74 -3.93
N LEU A 127 -10.70 27.25 -2.83
CA LEU A 127 -9.95 28.07 -1.89
C LEU A 127 -8.64 28.56 -2.52
N THR A 128 -8.27 29.80 -2.25
CA THR A 128 -7.00 30.39 -2.70
C THR A 128 -5.95 30.31 -1.61
N PHE A 129 -4.78 29.76 -1.93
CA PHE A 129 -3.66 29.65 -1.01
C PHE A 129 -2.52 30.61 -1.42
N SER A 130 -1.86 31.22 -0.43
CA SER A 130 -0.79 32.21 -0.67
C SER A 130 0.44 31.64 -1.37
N SER A 131 0.59 30.31 -1.45
CA SER A 131 1.72 29.63 -2.07
C SER A 131 1.67 29.61 -3.60
N GLY A 132 0.52 29.88 -4.22
CA GLY A 132 0.33 29.75 -5.67
C GLY A 132 0.31 28.30 -6.20
N ILE A 133 0.46 27.31 -5.30
CA ILE A 133 0.31 25.89 -5.62
C ILE A 133 -1.19 25.57 -5.61
N GLU A 134 -1.66 24.81 -6.60
CA GLU A 134 -3.08 24.52 -6.77
C GLU A 134 -3.66 23.67 -5.64
N TYR A 135 -2.92 22.65 -5.21
CA TYR A 135 -3.25 21.75 -4.10
C TYR A 135 -2.07 21.68 -3.14
N PRO A 136 -1.83 22.71 -2.30
CA PRO A 136 -0.73 22.67 -1.34
C PRO A 136 -1.03 21.63 -0.26
N ARG A 137 0.01 20.96 0.22
CA ARG A 137 -0.13 20.06 1.36
C ARG A 137 -0.42 20.88 2.62
N ILE A 138 -1.49 20.54 3.33
CA ILE A 138 -1.93 21.18 4.57
C ILE A 138 -2.16 20.11 5.64
N ASP A 139 -2.06 20.46 6.92
CA ASP A 139 -2.14 19.51 8.03
C ASP A 139 -3.40 18.63 7.98
N ALA A 140 -4.56 19.23 7.66
CA ALA A 140 -5.83 18.51 7.55
C ALA A 140 -5.82 17.40 6.47
N VAL A 141 -5.10 17.63 5.36
CA VAL A 141 -4.95 16.65 4.28
C VAL A 141 -3.93 15.58 4.66
N ASP A 142 -2.87 15.94 5.38
CA ASP A 142 -1.91 14.98 5.91
C ASP A 142 -2.55 14.05 6.95
N ASP A 143 -3.43 14.57 7.80
CA ASP A 143 -4.21 13.78 8.74
C ASP A 143 -5.18 12.84 8.01
N PHE A 144 -5.89 13.33 6.98
CA PHE A 144 -6.71 12.49 6.12
C PHE A 144 -5.92 11.32 5.51
N TRP A 145 -4.71 11.56 5.01
CA TRP A 145 -3.87 10.49 4.45
C TRP A 145 -3.48 9.46 5.50
N LYS A 146 -3.10 9.89 6.71
CA LYS A 146 -2.75 8.98 7.81
C LYS A 146 -3.93 8.16 8.30
N GLU A 147 -5.11 8.75 8.36
CA GLU A 147 -6.35 8.10 8.78
C GLU A 147 -6.87 7.11 7.74
N SER A 148 -6.76 7.46 6.47
CA SER A 148 -7.23 6.65 5.34
C SER A 148 -6.29 5.48 5.04
N PHE A 149 -4.98 5.66 5.22
CA PHE A 149 -3.97 4.65 4.92
C PHE A 149 -3.17 4.22 6.15
N PRO A 150 -3.83 3.78 7.26
CA PRO A 150 -3.13 3.51 8.52
C PRO A 150 -2.12 2.37 8.38
N PHE A 151 -2.31 1.46 7.42
CA PHE A 151 -1.39 0.36 7.12
C PHE A 151 -0.05 0.81 6.49
N LEU A 152 0.06 2.06 6.03
CA LEU A 152 1.32 2.66 5.58
C LEU A 152 2.08 3.33 6.74
N PHE A 153 1.34 3.91 7.69
CA PHE A 153 1.91 4.76 8.75
C PHE A 153 2.03 4.10 10.12
N LYS A 154 1.26 3.04 10.40
CA LYS A 154 1.24 2.34 11.69
C LYS A 154 1.93 0.97 11.66
N ASP A 155 2.14 0.39 10.47
CA ASP A 155 2.86 -0.87 10.30
C ASP A 155 4.36 -0.61 10.27
N SER A 156 5.02 -0.84 11.42
CA SER A 156 6.47 -0.60 11.56
C SER A 156 7.30 -1.48 10.64
N LYS A 157 6.88 -2.72 10.38
CA LYS A 157 7.61 -3.63 9.47
C LYS A 157 7.55 -3.13 8.04
N PHE A 158 6.40 -2.60 7.64
CA PHE A 158 6.27 -1.97 6.33
C PHE A 158 7.15 -0.71 6.23
N GLN A 159 7.13 0.17 7.22
CA GLN A 159 7.99 1.37 7.24
C GLN A 159 9.48 1.01 7.19
N GLU A 160 9.90 0.00 7.95
CA GLU A 160 11.27 -0.53 7.93
C GLU A 160 11.66 -1.04 6.54
N SER A 161 10.73 -1.67 5.80
CA SER A 161 10.99 -2.15 4.44
C SER A 161 11.25 -1.03 3.42
N LEU A 162 10.79 0.19 3.71
CA LEU A 162 11.03 1.36 2.85
C LEU A 162 12.39 2.02 3.13
N VAL A 163 13.02 1.75 4.27
CA VAL A 163 14.31 2.34 4.63
C VAL A 163 15.38 1.87 3.67
N GLY A 164 16.10 2.82 3.08
CA GLY A 164 17.16 2.51 2.13
C GLY A 164 16.70 2.15 0.72
N THR A 165 15.41 2.19 0.43
CA THR A 165 14.92 2.07 -0.95
C THR A 165 15.28 3.32 -1.75
N ASN A 166 15.49 3.15 -3.06
CA ASN A 166 15.54 4.30 -3.98
C ASN A 166 14.12 4.80 -4.32
N LYS A 167 14.01 5.91 -5.06
CA LYS A 167 12.70 6.49 -5.42
C LYS A 167 11.77 5.50 -6.13
N LEU A 168 12.28 4.72 -7.08
CA LEU A 168 11.48 3.76 -7.84
C LEU A 168 10.97 2.62 -6.94
N GLU A 169 11.87 2.04 -6.14
CA GLU A 169 11.56 0.97 -5.19
C GLU A 169 10.56 1.44 -4.12
N PHE A 170 10.69 2.67 -3.64
CA PHE A 170 9.76 3.25 -2.67
C PHE A 170 8.35 3.34 -3.26
N VAL A 171 8.22 3.95 -4.45
CA VAL A 171 6.93 4.11 -5.12
C VAL A 171 6.30 2.74 -5.39
N SER A 172 7.03 1.81 -6.01
CA SER A 172 6.49 0.49 -6.34
C SER A 172 6.08 -0.32 -5.10
N THR A 173 6.85 -0.22 -4.01
CA THR A 173 6.52 -0.90 -2.74
C THR A 173 5.25 -0.35 -2.11
N VAL A 174 5.07 0.98 -2.11
CA VAL A 174 3.86 1.63 -1.59
C VAL A 174 2.64 1.30 -2.45
N THR A 175 2.76 1.42 -3.78
CA THR A 175 1.68 1.10 -4.73
C THR A 175 1.24 -0.36 -4.62
N TYR A 176 2.20 -1.28 -4.51
CA TYR A 176 1.91 -2.69 -4.28
C TYR A 176 1.17 -2.89 -2.96
N ARG A 177 1.61 -2.26 -1.87
CA ARG A 177 0.99 -2.38 -0.56
C ARG A 177 -0.47 -1.90 -0.55
N ILE A 178 -0.75 -0.75 -1.17
CA ILE A 178 -2.12 -0.23 -1.32
C ILE A 178 -2.97 -1.22 -2.12
N THR A 179 -2.44 -1.71 -3.24
CA THR A 179 -3.15 -2.65 -4.13
C THR A 179 -3.44 -3.98 -3.45
N ASP A 180 -2.49 -4.55 -2.71
CA ASP A 180 -2.66 -5.82 -1.98
C ASP A 180 -3.73 -5.69 -0.88
N ILE A 181 -3.68 -4.61 -0.09
CA ILE A 181 -4.69 -4.32 0.94
C ILE A 181 -6.07 -4.16 0.29
N TYR A 182 -6.18 -3.36 -0.77
CA TYR A 182 -7.43 -3.17 -1.53
C TYR A 182 -7.99 -4.52 -1.98
N LYS A 183 -7.18 -5.36 -2.65
CA LYS A 183 -7.62 -6.68 -3.14
C LYS A 183 -8.09 -7.59 -2.01
N ARG A 184 -7.35 -7.63 -0.88
CA ARG A 184 -7.73 -8.45 0.28
C ARG A 184 -9.07 -8.02 0.88
N ILE A 185 -9.27 -6.72 1.07
CA ILE A 185 -10.52 -6.20 1.64
C ILE A 185 -11.68 -6.40 0.67
N SER A 186 -11.49 -6.06 -0.61
CA SER A 186 -12.51 -6.26 -1.65
C SER A 186 -12.92 -7.73 -1.76
N PHE A 187 -11.96 -8.66 -1.67
CA PHE A 187 -12.24 -10.09 -1.66
C PHE A 187 -13.02 -10.50 -0.41
N SER A 188 -12.66 -9.99 0.77
CA SER A 188 -13.40 -10.25 2.01
C SER A 188 -14.84 -9.73 1.96
N ILE A 189 -15.06 -8.53 1.40
CA ILE A 189 -16.40 -7.96 1.22
C ILE A 189 -17.23 -8.85 0.28
N CYS A 190 -16.63 -9.30 -0.82
CA CYS A 190 -17.28 -10.24 -1.75
C CYS A 190 -17.66 -11.55 -1.05
N LEU A 191 -16.73 -12.17 -0.32
CA LEU A 191 -17.01 -13.41 0.42
C LEU A 191 -18.15 -13.23 1.42
N ASN A 192 -18.17 -12.13 2.17
CA ASN A 192 -19.26 -11.85 3.12
C ASN A 192 -20.62 -11.68 2.41
N SER A 193 -20.63 -11.02 1.25
CA SER A 193 -21.84 -10.89 0.43
C SER A 193 -22.36 -12.26 -0.05
N ILE A 194 -21.46 -13.12 -0.51
CA ILE A 194 -21.80 -14.49 -0.94
C ILE A 194 -22.32 -15.31 0.25
N SER A 195 -21.65 -15.25 1.41
CA SER A 195 -22.09 -15.94 2.62
C SER A 195 -23.51 -15.54 3.02
N LYS A 196 -23.83 -14.24 3.01
CA LYS A 196 -25.18 -13.76 3.31
C LYS A 196 -26.22 -14.29 2.32
N GLN A 197 -25.92 -14.29 1.02
CA GLN A 197 -26.82 -14.83 0.00
C GLN A 197 -27.08 -16.33 0.20
N LEU A 198 -26.08 -17.10 0.64
CA LEU A 198 -26.24 -18.52 0.96
C LEU A 198 -27.11 -18.76 2.20
N GLU A 199 -26.98 -17.92 3.24
CA GLU A 199 -27.84 -17.97 4.42
C GLU A 199 -29.31 -17.68 4.07
N ASP A 200 -29.56 -16.68 3.21
CA ASP A 200 -30.89 -16.36 2.71
C ASP A 200 -31.48 -17.53 1.89
N LEU A 201 -30.66 -18.21 1.08
CA LEU A 201 -31.08 -19.39 0.33
C LEU A 201 -31.44 -20.56 1.24
N ASP A 202 -30.61 -20.87 2.24
CA ASP A 202 -30.86 -21.95 3.21
C ASP A 202 -32.16 -21.71 4.01
N SER A 203 -32.39 -20.47 4.45
CA SER A 203 -33.62 -20.07 5.14
C SER A 203 -34.86 -20.30 4.27
N ASN A 204 -34.77 -19.94 2.99
CA ASN A 204 -35.87 -20.15 2.03
C ASN A 204 -36.11 -21.64 1.74
N VAL A 205 -35.06 -22.44 1.57
CA VAL A 205 -35.18 -23.90 1.38
C VAL A 205 -35.86 -24.54 2.60
N LYS A 206 -35.45 -24.20 3.82
CA LYS A 206 -36.09 -24.70 5.06
C LYS A 206 -37.57 -24.33 5.12
N LYS A 207 -37.94 -23.10 4.75
CA LYS A 207 -39.34 -22.65 4.69
C LYS A 207 -40.14 -23.50 3.70
N ILE A 208 -39.59 -23.73 2.50
CA ILE A 208 -40.21 -24.61 1.50
C ILE A 208 -40.38 -26.02 2.07
N SER A 209 -39.32 -26.64 2.60
CA SER A 209 -39.41 -27.99 3.20
C SER A 209 -40.47 -28.08 4.29
N SER A 210 -40.58 -27.05 5.15
CA SER A 210 -41.62 -27.01 6.18
C SER A 210 -43.03 -26.92 5.60
N ASN A 211 -43.24 -26.16 4.52
CA ASN A 211 -44.54 -26.08 3.85
C ASN A 211 -44.91 -27.40 3.18
N ILE A 212 -43.94 -28.08 2.55
CA ILE A 212 -44.15 -29.41 1.93
C ILE A 212 -44.55 -30.46 2.97
N LEU A 213 -43.93 -30.44 4.15
CA LEU A 213 -44.24 -31.38 5.23
C LEU A 213 -45.60 -31.11 5.88
N ASN A 214 -46.13 -29.89 5.75
CA ASN A 214 -47.38 -29.45 6.35
C ASN A 214 -48.58 -29.49 5.39
N GLU A 215 -48.37 -29.62 4.08
CA GLU A 215 -49.43 -29.72 3.07
C GLU A 215 -49.57 -31.14 2.52
N ASP A 216 -50.77 -31.71 2.63
CA ASP A 216 -51.17 -32.92 1.91
C ASP A 216 -51.18 -32.66 0.39
N ASN A 217 -50.00 -32.78 -0.23
CA ASN A 217 -49.75 -33.28 -1.58
C ASN A 217 -50.53 -32.69 -2.78
N LYS A 218 -50.97 -31.42 -2.75
CA LYS A 218 -51.48 -30.74 -3.96
C LYS A 218 -51.07 -29.26 -4.04
N ASN A 219 -50.22 -28.96 -5.03
CA ASN A 219 -49.76 -27.64 -5.51
C ASN A 219 -48.49 -27.03 -4.90
N ILE A 220 -47.40 -27.79 -4.90
CA ILE A 220 -46.06 -27.18 -4.96
C ILE A 220 -45.79 -26.79 -6.41
N ASP A 221 -45.76 -25.50 -6.73
CA ASP A 221 -45.32 -25.00 -8.03
C ASP A 221 -43.78 -25.07 -8.12
N ILE A 222 -43.30 -26.27 -8.47
CA ILE A 222 -41.87 -26.61 -8.62
C ILE A 222 -41.17 -25.66 -9.60
N GLN A 223 -41.90 -25.14 -10.60
CA GLN A 223 -41.35 -24.30 -11.66
C GLN A 223 -40.95 -22.93 -11.12
N LYS A 224 -41.83 -22.33 -10.30
CA LYS A 224 -41.58 -21.06 -9.60
C LYS A 224 -40.44 -21.15 -8.59
N GLN A 225 -40.25 -22.32 -7.97
CA GLN A 225 -39.13 -22.56 -7.04
C GLN A 225 -37.81 -22.77 -7.78
N THR A 226 -37.83 -23.44 -8.93
CA THR A 226 -36.64 -23.64 -9.77
C THR A 226 -36.13 -22.31 -10.33
N GLU A 227 -37.02 -21.44 -10.81
CA GLU A 227 -36.64 -20.09 -11.28
C GLU A 227 -35.98 -19.23 -10.19
N PHE A 228 -36.43 -19.37 -8.94
CA PHE A 228 -35.84 -18.63 -7.82
C PHE A 228 -34.43 -19.12 -7.49
N ILE A 229 -34.22 -20.44 -7.49
CA ILE A 229 -32.90 -21.06 -7.27
C ILE A 229 -31.95 -20.66 -8.41
N ASP A 230 -32.40 -20.70 -9.66
CA ASP A 230 -31.61 -20.30 -10.82
C ASP A 230 -31.21 -18.82 -10.77
N ASN A 231 -32.11 -17.95 -10.29
CA ASN A 231 -31.80 -16.53 -10.08
C ASN A 231 -30.75 -16.34 -8.97
N ALA A 232 -30.88 -17.05 -7.85
CA ALA A 232 -29.89 -17.00 -6.77
C ALA A 232 -28.50 -17.50 -7.24
N ILE A 233 -28.44 -18.60 -8.00
CA ILE A 233 -27.20 -19.11 -8.59
C ILE A 233 -26.59 -18.10 -9.57
N SER A 234 -27.40 -17.43 -10.39
CA SER A 234 -26.96 -16.39 -11.33
C SER A 234 -26.35 -15.19 -10.61
N GLN A 235 -26.95 -14.74 -9.50
CA GLN A 235 -26.44 -13.63 -8.70
C GLN A 235 -25.12 -13.96 -8.00
N ILE A 236 -25.00 -15.18 -7.43
CA ILE A 236 -23.75 -15.66 -6.84
C ILE A 236 -22.63 -15.70 -7.89
N ARG A 237 -22.95 -16.21 -9.09
CA ARG A 237 -22.02 -16.30 -10.22
C ARG A 237 -21.53 -14.91 -10.65
N ASN A 238 -22.42 -13.93 -10.79
CA ASN A 238 -22.06 -12.56 -11.17
C ASN A 238 -21.20 -11.88 -10.10
N THR A 239 -21.52 -12.09 -8.82
CA THR A 239 -20.74 -11.56 -7.69
C THR A 239 -19.31 -12.12 -7.67
N TYR A 240 -19.16 -13.42 -7.95
CA TYR A 240 -17.85 -14.06 -8.09
C TYR A 240 -17.04 -13.49 -9.26
N TYR A 241 -17.63 -13.36 -10.45
CA TYR A 241 -16.95 -12.81 -11.64
C TYR A 241 -16.47 -11.37 -11.44
N PHE A 242 -17.26 -10.54 -10.76
CA PHE A 242 -16.88 -9.15 -10.46
C PHE A 242 -15.67 -9.09 -9.50
N SER A 243 -15.53 -10.08 -8.62
CA SER A 243 -14.46 -10.14 -7.62
C SER A 243 -13.13 -10.73 -8.10
N THR A 244 -13.13 -11.57 -9.15
CA THR A 244 -11.91 -12.21 -9.67
C THR A 244 -11.26 -11.45 -10.83
N GLY A 245 -11.87 -10.37 -11.33
CA GLY A 245 -11.32 -9.56 -12.42
C GLY A 245 -11.19 -10.30 -13.77
N THR A 246 -11.80 -11.49 -13.92
CA THR A 246 -11.75 -12.30 -15.15
C THR A 246 -12.78 -11.88 -16.19
N GLY A 247 -13.22 -10.61 -16.16
CA GLY A 247 -14.15 -10.04 -17.14
C GLY A 247 -13.48 -9.77 -18.49
N LEU A 248 -13.03 -10.82 -19.19
CA LEU A 248 -12.84 -10.76 -20.63
C LEU A 248 -14.21 -10.94 -21.31
N ASP A 249 -14.79 -9.78 -21.60
CA ASP A 249 -15.63 -9.46 -22.75
C ASP A 249 -16.16 -10.65 -23.59
N HIS A 250 -17.40 -11.07 -23.29
CA HIS A 250 -18.16 -11.98 -24.15
C HIS A 250 -18.81 -11.27 -25.36
N SER A 251 -18.53 -9.98 -25.62
CA SER A 251 -19.09 -9.29 -26.81
C SER A 251 -18.38 -9.61 -28.14
N ARG A 252 -17.45 -10.59 -28.15
CA ARG A 252 -16.76 -11.06 -29.37
C ARG A 252 -17.03 -12.51 -29.77
N LEU A 253 -18.22 -13.04 -29.47
CA LEU A 253 -18.71 -14.27 -30.12
C LEU A 253 -20.17 -14.10 -30.50
N ASN A 254 -20.39 -13.34 -31.59
CA ASN A 254 -21.47 -13.53 -32.54
C ASN A 254 -20.89 -13.37 -33.94
#